data_AF-A0A7K0MI76-F1
#
_entry.id   AF-A0A7K0MI76-F1
#
_cell.length_a   1.000
_cell.length_b   1.000
_cell.length_c   1.000
_cell.angle_alpha   90.00
_cell.angle_beta   90.00
_cell.angle_gamma   90.00
#
_symmetry.space_group_name_H-M   'P 1'
#
loop_
_entity.id
_entity.type
_entity.pdbx_description
1 polymer ?
#
loop_
_entity_poly.entity_id
_entity_poly.type
_entity_poly.pdbx_seq_one_letter_code
_entity_poly.pdbx_strand_id
1 'polypeptide(L)'
;MTTQTWLTQEAADRLRSELETLETTGRTEIIKKIETARAEGDLKENGGYHAAREEQGKMEARIRQLKHMLEHSHIGAPPAGESGFVGAGMVITADIGGDEIKFLLGSREIA
;
A
#
# COMPACT_ATOMS: atom_id res chain seq x y z
N MET A 1 24.58 3.78 5.85
CA MET A 1 23.63 4.80 6.33
C MET A 1 22.29 4.11 6.41
N THR A 2 21.69 3.98 7.59
CA THR A 2 20.36 3.39 7.76
C THR A 2 19.33 4.41 7.31
N THR A 3 18.68 4.15 6.18
CA THR A 3 17.64 5.03 5.63
C THR A 3 16.41 4.97 6.53
N GLN A 4 16.23 5.97 7.39
CA GLN A 4 15.08 6.05 8.29
C GLN A 4 13.88 6.63 7.54
N THR A 5 12.81 5.85 7.39
CA THR A 5 11.57 6.32 6.76
C THR A 5 10.69 7.03 7.80
N TRP A 6 10.10 8.17 7.43
CA TRP A 6 9.17 8.93 8.25
C TRP A 6 7.79 8.97 7.61
N LEU A 7 6.74 8.82 8.42
CA LEU A 7 5.35 8.94 8.02
C LEU A 7 4.66 9.98 8.90
N THR A 8 3.82 10.81 8.29
CA THR A 8 2.90 11.65 9.07
C THR A 8 1.84 10.77 9.72
N GLN A 9 1.23 11.27 10.81
CA GLN A 9 0.14 10.56 11.47
C GLN A 9 -1.02 10.25 10.51
N GLU A 10 -1.36 11.20 9.63
CA GLU A 10 -2.41 11.03 8.61
C GLU A 10 -2.03 9.93 7.59
N ALA A 11 -0.79 9.92 7.11
CA ALA A 11 -0.34 8.90 6.17
C ALA A 11 -0.35 7.50 6.81
N ALA A 12 0.14 7.37 8.04
CA ALA A 12 0.12 6.12 8.79
C ALA A 12 -1.31 5.62 9.04
N ASP A 13 -2.26 6.51 9.32
CA ASP A 13 -3.67 6.16 9.52
C ASP A 13 -4.31 5.60 8.23
N ARG A 14 -4.08 6.28 7.10
CA ARG A 14 -4.53 5.79 5.77
C ARG A 14 -3.98 4.42 5.43
N LEU A 15 -2.67 4.20 5.64
CA LEU A 15 -2.03 2.92 5.37
C LEU A 15 -2.56 1.81 6.30
N ARG A 16 -2.89 2.12 7.56
CA ARG A 16 -3.52 1.19 8.49
C ARG A 16 -4.94 0.83 8.07
N SER A 17 -5.74 1.82 7.66
CA SER A 17 -7.10 1.60 7.19
C SER A 17 -7.13 0.76 5.90
N GLU A 18 -6.21 1.02 4.97
CA GLU A 18 -6.02 0.17 3.78
C GLU A 18 -5.64 -1.26 4.19
N LEU A 19 -4.66 -1.42 5.07
CA LEU A 19 -4.21 -2.72 5.56
C LEU A 19 -5.37 -3.51 6.20
N GLU A 20 -6.13 -2.87 7.10
CA GLU A 20 -7.28 -3.49 7.76
C GLU A 20 -8.32 -3.96 6.73
N THR A 21 -8.63 -3.13 5.74
CA THR A 21 -9.59 -3.45 4.67
C THR A 21 -9.13 -4.68 3.89
N LEU A 22 -7.85 -4.73 3.50
CA LEU A 22 -7.28 -5.85 2.75
C LEU A 22 -7.25 -7.14 3.59
N GLU A 23 -6.89 -7.07 4.87
CA GLU A 23 -6.80 -8.24 5.73
C GLU A 23 -8.17 -8.80 6.16
N THR A 24 -9.22 -7.98 6.13
CA THR A 24 -10.57 -8.37 6.53
C THR A 24 -11.45 -8.67 5.31
N THR A 25 -12.06 -7.63 4.75
CA THR A 25 -13.02 -7.71 3.66
C THR A 25 -12.35 -8.23 2.40
N GLY A 26 -11.18 -7.69 2.05
CA GLY A 26 -10.43 -8.09 0.85
C GLY A 26 -10.11 -9.59 0.80
N ARG A 27 -9.53 -10.15 1.87
CA ARG A 27 -9.29 -11.60 1.97
C ARG A 27 -10.56 -12.43 1.82
N THR A 28 -11.65 -11.99 2.46
CA THR A 28 -12.94 -12.69 2.39
C THR A 28 -13.50 -12.68 0.97
N GLU A 29 -13.42 -11.56 0.26
CA GLU A 29 -13.90 -11.40 -1.12
C GLU A 29 -13.10 -12.26 -2.10
N ILE A 30 -11.77 -12.27 -1.97
CA ILE A 30 -10.89 -13.08 -2.81
C ILE A 30 -11.15 -14.58 -2.59
N ILE A 31 -11.35 -15.01 -1.35
CA ILE A 31 -11.69 -16.42 -1.05
C ILE A 31 -13.00 -16.79 -1.75
N LYS A 32 -14.05 -15.99 -1.59
CA LYS A 32 -15.34 -16.22 -2.27
C LYS A 32 -15.20 -16.26 -3.79
N LYS A 33 -14.38 -15.38 -4.37
CA LYS A 33 -14.12 -15.34 -5.82
C LYS A 33 -13.43 -16.61 -6.31
N ILE A 34 -12.46 -17.12 -5.55
CA ILE A 34 -11.78 -18.39 -5.84
C ILE A 34 -12.75 -19.57 -5.70
N GLU A 35 -13.59 -19.59 -4.67
CA GLU A 35 -14.58 -20.64 -4.46
C GLU A 35 -15.64 -20.67 -5.57
N THR A 36 -16.16 -19.52 -5.97
CA THR A 36 -17.08 -19.40 -7.11
C THR A 36 -16.43 -19.90 -8.39
N ALA A 37 -15.22 -19.42 -8.72
CA ALA A 37 -14.51 -19.88 -9.90
C ALA A 37 -14.22 -21.39 -9.86
N ARG A 38 -13.97 -21.94 -8.66
CA ARG A 38 -13.78 -23.39 -8.47
C ARG A 38 -15.04 -24.21 -8.73
N ALA A 39 -16.22 -23.64 -8.47
CA ALA A 39 -17.50 -24.28 -8.72
C ALA A 39 -17.89 -24.29 -10.21
N GLU A 40 -17.28 -23.44 -11.05
CA GLU A 40 -17.61 -23.29 -12.47
C GLU A 40 -17.03 -24.39 -13.39
N GLY A 41 -16.28 -25.36 -12.85
CA GLY A 41 -15.90 -26.57 -13.58
C GLY A 41 -14.40 -26.82 -13.66
N ASP A 42 -13.87 -27.13 -14.85
CA ASP A 42 -12.50 -27.59 -15.02
C ASP A 42 -11.48 -26.48 -14.72
N LEU A 43 -10.74 -26.65 -13.63
CA LEU A 43 -9.80 -25.67 -13.10
C LEU A 43 -8.62 -25.37 -14.02
N LYS A 44 -8.34 -26.25 -14.99
CA LYS A 44 -7.16 -26.13 -15.86
C LYS A 44 -7.38 -25.13 -16.98
N GLU A 45 -8.63 -24.90 -17.39
CA GLU A 45 -9.01 -23.93 -18.42
C GLU A 45 -9.75 -22.72 -17.84
N ASN A 46 -10.06 -22.73 -16.54
CA ASN A 46 -10.78 -21.65 -15.89
C ASN A 46 -9.88 -20.41 -15.69
N GLY A 47 -9.95 -19.49 -16.65
CA GLY A 47 -9.26 -18.19 -16.57
C GLY A 47 -9.68 -17.36 -15.35
N GLY A 48 -10.92 -17.50 -14.88
CA GLY A 48 -11.41 -16.84 -13.66
C GLY A 48 -10.70 -17.33 -12.39
N TYR A 49 -10.44 -18.64 -12.28
CA TYR A 49 -9.70 -19.23 -11.16
C TYR A 49 -8.24 -18.74 -11.16
N HIS A 50 -7.57 -18.76 -12.31
CA HIS A 50 -6.21 -18.24 -12.43
C HIS A 50 -6.13 -16.75 -12.10
N ALA A 51 -7.05 -15.94 -12.62
CA ALA A 51 -7.11 -14.51 -12.33
C ALA A 51 -7.36 -14.23 -10.84
N ALA A 52 -8.25 -14.98 -10.19
CA ALA A 52 -8.52 -14.83 -8.77
C ALA A 52 -7.30 -15.21 -7.90
N ARG A 53 -6.53 -16.23 -8.30
CA ARG A 53 -5.28 -16.60 -7.62
C ARG A 53 -4.17 -15.57 -7.82
N GLU A 54 -4.05 -14.97 -8.99
CA GLU A 54 -3.13 -13.86 -9.22
C GLU A 54 -3.51 -12.61 -8.42
N GLU A 55 -4.80 -12.28 -8.36
CA GLU A 55 -5.33 -11.18 -7.56
C GLU A 55 -5.04 -11.38 -6.07
N GLN A 56 -5.25 -12.61 -5.56
CA GLN A 56 -4.84 -12.98 -4.21
C GLN A 56 -3.34 -12.74 -3.97
N GLY A 57 -2.48 -13.16 -4.91
CA GLY A 57 -1.03 -12.95 -4.81
C GLY A 57 -0.63 -11.49 -4.75
N LYS A 58 -1.25 -10.64 -5.59
CA LYS A 58 -1.04 -9.18 -5.59
C LYS A 58 -1.50 -8.54 -4.28
N MET A 59 -2.66 -8.95 -3.78
CA MET A 59 -3.19 -8.48 -2.49
C MET A 59 -2.25 -8.83 -1.34
N GLU A 60 -1.78 -10.08 -1.24
CA GLU A 60 -0.86 -10.50 -0.18
C GLU A 60 0.52 -9.82 -0.30
N ALA A 61 0.97 -9.50 -1.52
CA ALA A 61 2.16 -8.67 -1.72
C ALA A 61 1.95 -7.24 -1.18
N ARG A 62 0.80 -6.63 -1.44
CA ARG A 62 0.45 -5.30 -0.92
C ARG A 62 0.36 -5.29 0.60
N ILE A 63 -0.28 -6.29 1.21
CA ILE A 63 -0.35 -6.44 2.67
C ILE A 63 1.06 -6.48 3.28
N ARG A 64 1.98 -7.27 2.70
CA ARG A 64 3.37 -7.34 3.18
C ARG A 64 4.08 -5.99 3.07
N GLN A 65 3.90 -5.29 1.95
CA GLN A 65 4.48 -3.96 1.76
C GLN A 65 3.96 -2.96 2.81
N LEU A 66 2.65 -2.91 3.03
CA LEU A 66 2.02 -2.03 4.01
C LEU A 66 2.52 -2.32 5.44
N LYS A 67 2.61 -3.61 5.82
CA LYS A 67 3.15 -4.01 7.12
C LYS A 67 4.60 -3.58 7.29
N HIS A 68 5.44 -3.82 6.29
CA HIS A 68 6.84 -3.39 6.32
C HIS A 68 6.97 -1.86 6.45
N MET A 69 6.19 -1.09 5.68
CA MET A 69 6.19 0.37 5.78
C MET A 69 5.75 0.85 7.17
N LEU A 70 4.69 0.28 7.73
CA LEU A 70 4.19 0.67 9.05
C LEU A 70 5.13 0.25 10.20
N GLU A 71 5.83 -0.87 10.06
CA GLU A 71 6.75 -1.38 11.09
C GLU A 71 8.11 -0.65 11.10
N HIS A 72 8.61 -0.25 9.93
CA HIS A 72 9.95 0.33 9.79
C HIS A 72 9.96 1.86 9.66
N SER A 73 8.79 2.50 9.69
CA SER A 73 8.69 3.96 9.65
C SER A 73 8.48 4.57 11.03
N HIS A 74 9.07 5.75 11.26
CA HIS A 74 8.72 6.58 12.41
C HIS A 74 7.52 7.46 12.09
N ILE A 75 6.53 7.44 12.99
CA ILE A 75 5.34 8.28 12.87
C ILE A 75 5.64 9.61 13.58
N GLY A 76 5.67 10.70 12.81
CA GLY A 76 6.00 12.02 13.34
C GLY A 76 6.51 12.97 12.26
N ALA A 77 6.98 14.14 12.70
CA ALA A 77 7.69 15.07 11.83
C ALA A 77 9.19 14.75 11.85
N PRO A 78 9.89 14.78 10.69
CA PRO A 78 11.34 14.69 10.67
C PRO A 78 11.95 15.88 11.43
N PRO A 79 13.16 15.73 12.01
CA PRO A 79 13.84 16.82 12.70
C PRO A 79 14.03 18.04 11.79
N ALA A 80 13.67 19.22 12.29
CA ALA A 80 13.81 20.48 11.56
C ALA A 80 15.29 20.73 11.23
N GLY A 81 15.63 20.68 9.94
CA GLY A 81 17.01 20.81 9.45
C GLY A 81 17.42 19.70 8.47
N GLU A 82 16.70 18.58 8.46
CA GLU A 82 16.91 17.51 7.47
C GLU A 82 15.91 17.67 6.31
N SER A 83 16.04 18.79 5.60
CA SER A 83 15.34 19.04 4.33
C SER A 83 15.88 18.09 3.28
N GLY A 84 15.40 16.85 3.21
CA GLY A 84 16.03 15.94 2.26
C GLY A 84 15.41 14.60 1.95
N PHE A 85 14.39 14.11 2.68
CA PHE A 85 13.87 12.79 2.34
C PHE A 85 12.34 12.70 2.40
N VAL A 86 11.75 12.55 1.21
CA VAL A 86 10.33 12.27 1.01
C VAL A 86 10.20 10.79 0.68
N GLY A 87 9.69 10.03 1.64
CA GLY A 87 9.40 8.60 1.45
C GLY A 87 8.06 8.38 0.74
N ALA A 88 7.88 7.17 0.22
CA ALA A 88 6.63 6.78 -0.42
C ALA A 88 5.45 6.78 0.56
N GLY A 89 4.34 7.38 0.14
CA GLY A 89 3.15 7.60 0.97
C GLY A 89 3.16 8.94 1.72
N MET A 90 4.21 9.74 1.60
CA MET A 90 4.25 11.08 2.18
C MET A 90 3.46 12.07 1.31
N VAL A 91 2.57 12.82 1.95
CA VAL A 91 1.98 14.02 1.35
C VAL A 91 2.93 15.18 1.63
N ILE A 92 3.60 15.67 0.59
CA ILE A 92 4.46 16.85 0.64
C ILE A 92 3.64 18.06 0.24
N THR A 93 3.68 19.12 1.04
CA THR A 93 3.15 20.42 0.65
C THR A 93 4.30 21.27 0.14
N ALA A 94 4.27 21.67 -1.13
CA ALA A 94 5.25 22.57 -1.71
C ALA A 94 4.59 23.93 -1.97
N ASP A 95 5.23 25.01 -1.50
CA ASP A 95 4.89 26.37 -1.90
C ASP A 95 5.53 26.65 -3.26
N ILE A 96 4.70 26.87 -4.28
CA ILE A 96 5.18 27.28 -5.61
C ILE A 96 4.57 28.64 -5.92
N GLY A 97 5.28 29.71 -5.54
CA GLY A 97 4.89 31.07 -5.86
C GLY A 97 3.72 31.60 -5.01
N GLY A 98 3.61 31.17 -3.76
CA GLY A 98 2.56 31.58 -2.83
C GLY A 98 1.29 30.72 -2.84
N ASP A 99 1.28 29.64 -3.62
CA ASP A 99 0.22 28.64 -3.64
C ASP A 99 0.74 27.33 -3.01
N GLU A 100 0.08 26.87 -1.94
CA GLU A 100 0.40 25.60 -1.27
C GLU A 100 -0.21 24.43 -2.06
N ILE A 101 0.64 23.63 -2.70
CA ILE A 101 0.21 22.46 -3.47
C ILE A 101 0.62 21.18 -2.74
N LYS A 102 -0.36 20.29 -2.50
CA LYS A 102 -0.16 19.00 -1.83
C LYS A 102 0.07 17.88 -2.85
N PHE A 103 1.20 17.19 -2.75
CA PHE A 103 1.58 16.06 -3.59
C PHE A 103 1.61 14.78 -2.75
N LEU A 104 0.86 13.76 -3.17
CA LEU A 104 1.03 12.41 -2.63
C LEU A 104 2.14 11.71 -3.41
N LEU A 105 3.31 11.52 -2.79
CA LEU A 105 4.41 10.81 -3.44
C LEU A 105 4.19 9.30 -3.32
N GLY A 106 3.58 8.69 -4.33
CA GLY A 106 3.51 7.22 -4.44
C GLY A 106 4.87 6.64 -4.82
N SER A 107 5.34 5.61 -4.12
CA SER A 107 6.51 4.83 -4.58
C SER A 107 6.15 4.23 -5.93
N ARG A 108 6.74 4.77 -7.00
CA ARG A 108 6.98 3.98 -8.19
C ARG A 108 8.43 3.53 -8.07
N GLU A 109 8.64 2.38 -7.44
CA GLU A 109 9.88 1.65 -7.64
C GLU A 109 9.94 1.29 -9.13
N ILE A 110 10.64 2.12 -9.90
CA ILE A 110 11.19 1.76 -11.21
C ILE A 110 12.68 1.55 -10.98
N ALA A 111 13.09 0.29 -10.93
CA ALA A 111 14.25 -0.26 -11.64
C ALA A 111 14.35 -1.75 -11.35
#